data_AF-A0A836BXE6-F1
#
_entry.id   AF-A0A836BXE6-F1
#
_cell.length_a   1.000
_cell.length_b   1.000
_cell.length_c   1.000
_cell.angle_alpha   90.00
_cell.angle_beta   90.00
_cell.angle_gamma   90.00
#
_symmetry.space_group_name_H-M   'P 1'
#
loop_
_entity.id
_entity.type
_entity.pdbx_description
1 polymer ?
#
loop_
_entity_poly.entity_id
_entity_poly.type
_entity_poly.pdbx_seq_one_letter_code
_entity_poly.pdbx_strand_id
1 'polypeptide(L)'
;MMLRVAARKQELPLLLAQARTYVTPLKVEFSEGISGPKNKESSGLLEEWKGKKEATEGIIKLLQSYKDLGDSKSEPLLKFHNPRTFEDLNAPVPNFRSLNLKPGEVGRFFDNVLSKRASEAVDQKNKWWAERKSEAATAAAGKQGALSTLPVPSWAPGKTVSLEALNKVTDSYLASLVPSRKLAIPSVPATVKDSITAFAASAGADKSAAEIIEQLTKAVADKALVVENGKTVPDFQFVSKALAAKVLAKRRAEVHERYVKMWAKKLLVSPELAAVPIKEVDGQLASKFELLAPQYADLLQAATSGSKTLAERMSNAPALSSFLLKRDKEAIKADFPVSELEAAGAALAKKLEADPAAALEQLLGPELGSGPLAGKPLSEVVAAVTAHKYSADRYMYREGMKLAARYKAEEDALKGELKAVYGDNVDVARFQAQPRTPAQQIVDRLKELEARSAEFKAELEAADNAYLKYAVSKKQKLVTDPTNIAFDEVLYPGLVEELMDIELSELKQEEMKIDDAEEEELWSLTLAAQFRHIQKHFGVDLPHSVLAYMDPVLVKKIDWETTNGLEDWDITLEDMGAEYAREQWGMENLSHHFLPLIRYRREKARKQHGSFDAEMVSGRDA
;
A
#
# COMPACT_ATOMS: atom_id res chain seq x y z
N MET A 1 -59.26 -6.63 8.29
CA MET A 1 -59.75 -7.41 9.45
C MET A 1 -60.32 -8.78 9.03
N MET A 2 -59.54 -9.63 8.31
CA MET A 2 -59.94 -11.01 7.91
C MET A 2 -58.71 -11.95 7.68
N LEU A 3 -57.60 -11.74 8.41
CA LEU A 3 -56.39 -12.61 8.34
C LEU A 3 -55.88 -13.11 9.70
N ARG A 4 -56.54 -12.75 10.81
CA ARG A 4 -56.15 -13.17 12.18
C ARG A 4 -56.91 -14.38 12.73
N VAL A 5 -57.83 -14.98 11.97
CA VAL A 5 -58.61 -16.16 12.43
C VAL A 5 -58.04 -17.48 11.89
N ALA A 6 -57.28 -17.47 10.79
CA ALA A 6 -56.74 -18.69 10.18
C ALA A 6 -55.47 -19.22 10.89
N ALA A 7 -54.67 -18.37 11.55
CA ALA A 7 -53.45 -18.81 12.23
C ALA A 7 -53.72 -19.57 13.56
N ARG A 8 -54.89 -19.41 14.19
CA ARG A 8 -55.22 -20.11 15.45
C ARG A 8 -55.61 -21.58 15.28
N LYS A 9 -55.85 -22.07 14.06
CA LYS A 9 -56.27 -23.47 13.82
C LYS A 9 -55.16 -24.42 13.37
N GLN A 10 -53.95 -23.92 13.05
CA GLN A 10 -52.80 -24.77 12.71
C GLN A 10 -51.82 -25.02 13.88
N GLU A 11 -51.97 -24.34 15.01
CA GLU A 11 -51.08 -24.56 16.17
C GLU A 11 -51.54 -25.67 17.13
N LEU A 12 -52.80 -26.13 17.03
CA LEU A 12 -53.34 -27.19 17.89
C LEU A 12 -52.66 -28.56 17.72
N PRO A 13 -52.32 -29.03 16.50
CA PRO A 13 -51.60 -30.29 16.32
C PRO A 13 -50.14 -30.20 16.78
N LEU A 14 -49.51 -29.02 16.69
CA LEU A 14 -48.13 -28.80 17.11
C LEU A 14 -48.02 -28.68 18.64
N LEU A 15 -48.99 -28.03 19.29
CA LEU A 15 -49.12 -28.00 20.75
C LEU A 15 -49.40 -29.40 21.32
N LEU A 16 -50.19 -30.24 20.63
CA LEU A 16 -50.40 -31.64 21.02
C LEU A 16 -49.16 -32.52 20.79
N ALA A 17 -48.34 -32.24 19.77
CA ALA A 17 -47.07 -32.94 19.53
C ALA A 17 -45.97 -32.52 20.52
N GLN A 18 -45.91 -31.24 20.91
CA GLN A 18 -45.01 -30.73 21.95
C GLN A 18 -45.48 -31.06 23.38
N ALA A 19 -46.78 -31.24 23.61
CA ALA A 19 -47.28 -31.76 24.88
C ALA A 19 -46.71 -33.17 25.16
N ARG A 20 -46.43 -33.99 24.14
CA ARG A 20 -45.82 -35.32 24.32
C ARG A 20 -44.39 -35.32 24.86
N THR A 21 -43.68 -34.19 24.87
CA THR A 21 -42.31 -34.08 25.41
C THR A 21 -42.26 -33.56 26.85
N TYR A 22 -43.25 -32.76 27.28
CA TYR A 22 -43.39 -32.30 28.67
C TYR A 22 -44.32 -33.20 29.51
N VAL A 23 -45.17 -34.00 28.86
CA VAL A 23 -45.97 -35.04 29.50
C VAL A 23 -45.10 -36.29 29.64
N THR A 24 -44.85 -36.71 30.87
CA THR A 24 -44.09 -37.94 31.17
C THR A 24 -44.71 -39.15 30.48
N PRO A 25 -43.91 -40.07 29.91
CA PRO A 25 -44.45 -41.31 29.36
C PRO A 25 -45.16 -42.10 30.47
N LEU A 26 -46.44 -42.42 30.26
CA LEU A 26 -47.21 -43.29 31.15
C LEU A 26 -46.58 -44.68 31.15
N LYS A 27 -45.90 -45.02 32.26
CA LYS A 27 -45.39 -46.37 32.52
C LYS A 27 -46.20 -46.99 33.65
N VAL A 28 -46.87 -48.10 33.35
CA VAL A 28 -47.49 -48.97 34.36
C VAL A 28 -46.55 -50.16 34.56
N GLU A 29 -45.51 -49.95 35.36
CA GLU A 29 -44.50 -50.96 35.72
C GLU A 29 -44.54 -51.09 37.26
N PHE A 30 -44.74 -52.30 37.80
CA PHE A 30 -44.66 -52.55 39.24
C PHE A 30 -43.21 -52.84 39.63
N SER A 31 -42.73 -52.21 40.70
CA SER A 31 -41.41 -52.49 41.26
C SER A 31 -41.50 -53.71 42.17
N GLU A 32 -41.00 -54.87 41.73
CA GLU A 32 -41.07 -56.13 42.50
C GLU A 32 -39.94 -56.28 43.54
N GLY A 33 -39.09 -55.26 43.75
CA GLY A 33 -37.99 -55.33 44.72
C GLY A 33 -37.59 -53.98 45.30
N ILE A 34 -37.17 -53.97 46.57
CA ILE A 34 -36.58 -52.80 47.22
C ILE A 34 -35.18 -52.60 46.63
N SER A 35 -35.08 -51.83 45.55
CA SER A 35 -33.80 -51.38 45.02
C SER A 35 -33.37 -50.08 45.68
N GLY A 36 -32.09 -49.98 46.06
CA GLY A 36 -31.52 -48.70 46.49
C GLY A 36 -31.64 -47.67 45.35
N PRO A 37 -31.74 -46.36 45.67
CA PRO A 37 -31.82 -45.33 44.65
C PRO A 37 -30.62 -45.44 43.69
N LYS A 38 -30.88 -45.55 42.39
CA LYS A 38 -29.83 -45.48 41.36
C LYS A 38 -29.22 -44.08 41.40
N ASN A 39 -28.12 -43.94 42.11
CA ASN A 39 -27.32 -42.72 42.09
C ASN A 39 -26.75 -42.56 40.68
N LYS A 40 -27.17 -41.50 39.99
CA LYS A 40 -26.54 -41.09 38.73
C LYS A 40 -25.12 -40.60 39.05
N GLU A 41 -24.15 -40.96 38.21
CA GLU A 41 -22.80 -40.42 38.32
C GLU A 41 -22.82 -38.89 38.27
N SER A 42 -22.00 -38.25 39.09
CA SER A 42 -21.87 -36.79 39.11
C SER A 42 -21.30 -36.29 37.78
N SER A 43 -22.00 -35.36 37.13
CA SER A 43 -21.52 -34.74 35.88
C SER A 43 -20.30 -33.86 36.12
N GLY A 44 -19.29 -33.98 35.25
CA GLY A 44 -18.08 -33.13 35.24
C GLY A 44 -18.29 -31.69 34.77
N LEU A 45 -19.51 -31.31 34.34
CA LEU A 45 -19.80 -29.98 33.76
C LEU A 45 -19.41 -28.81 34.67
N LEU A 46 -19.57 -28.94 35.98
CA LEU A 46 -19.20 -27.89 36.93
C LEU A 46 -17.68 -27.64 36.92
N GLU A 47 -16.89 -28.71 36.89
CA GLU A 47 -15.43 -28.63 36.86
C GLU A 47 -14.93 -28.13 35.49
N GLU A 48 -15.58 -28.52 34.39
CA GLU A 48 -15.30 -27.94 33.08
C GLU A 48 -15.56 -26.43 33.02
N TRP A 49 -16.66 -25.95 33.62
CA TRP A 49 -17.00 -24.53 33.64
C TRP A 49 -16.05 -23.72 34.53
N LYS A 50 -15.65 -24.26 35.69
CA LYS A 50 -14.59 -23.68 36.52
C LYS A 50 -13.28 -23.60 35.75
N GLY A 51 -12.87 -24.68 35.07
CA GLY A 51 -11.66 -24.70 34.25
C GLY A 51 -11.68 -23.67 33.11
N LYS A 52 -12.82 -23.49 32.42
CA LYS A 52 -12.97 -22.44 31.38
C LYS A 52 -12.89 -21.03 31.95
N LYS A 53 -13.49 -20.80 33.13
CA LYS A 53 -13.41 -19.50 33.82
C LYS A 53 -11.97 -19.19 34.20
N GLU A 54 -11.27 -20.13 34.84
CA GLU A 54 -9.87 -19.99 35.24
C GLU A 54 -8.95 -19.76 34.03
N ALA A 55 -9.16 -20.47 32.92
CA ALA A 55 -8.43 -20.25 31.68
C ALA A 55 -8.67 -18.83 31.10
N THR A 56 -9.92 -18.34 31.15
CA THR A 56 -10.26 -16.99 30.68
C THR A 56 -9.62 -15.92 31.56
N GLU A 57 -9.66 -16.09 32.89
CA GLU A 57 -8.96 -15.19 33.82
C GLU A 57 -7.44 -15.22 33.59
N GLY A 58 -6.86 -16.39 33.31
CA GLY A 58 -5.47 -16.55 32.92
C GLY A 58 -5.12 -15.77 31.65
N ILE A 59 -5.98 -15.82 30.61
CA ILE A 59 -5.80 -15.05 29.38
C ILE A 59 -5.89 -13.54 29.65
N ILE A 60 -6.84 -13.07 30.45
CA ILE A 60 -6.98 -11.63 30.77
C ILE A 60 -5.75 -11.13 31.53
N LYS A 61 -5.24 -11.91 32.50
CA LYS A 61 -3.99 -11.57 33.21
C LYS A 61 -2.79 -11.54 32.27
N LEU A 62 -2.75 -12.46 31.29
CA LEU A 62 -1.71 -12.48 30.27
C LEU A 62 -1.79 -11.22 29.37
N LEU A 63 -2.97 -10.86 28.88
CA LEU A 63 -3.19 -9.65 28.05
C LEU A 63 -2.82 -8.37 28.82
N GLN A 64 -3.20 -8.25 30.08
CA GLN A 64 -2.78 -7.13 30.91
C GLN A 64 -1.26 -7.11 31.10
N SER A 65 -0.61 -8.27 31.20
CA SER A 65 0.85 -8.34 31.31
C SER A 65 1.56 -7.97 30.02
N TYR A 66 1.03 -8.31 28.85
CA TYR A 66 1.54 -7.78 27.58
C TYR A 66 1.44 -6.26 27.53
N LYS A 67 0.29 -5.69 27.92
CA LYS A 67 0.08 -4.24 27.97
C LYS A 67 1.08 -3.56 28.89
N ASP A 68 1.17 -4.01 30.15
CA ASP A 68 2.08 -3.40 31.13
C ASP A 68 3.56 -3.51 30.71
N LEU A 69 3.95 -4.62 30.07
CA LEU A 69 5.31 -4.77 29.52
C LEU A 69 5.59 -3.80 28.37
N GLY A 70 4.62 -3.58 27.47
CA GLY A 70 4.75 -2.59 26.40
C GLY A 70 4.81 -1.16 26.94
N ASP A 71 3.89 -0.82 27.85
CA ASP A 71 3.78 0.51 28.47
C ASP A 71 5.05 0.85 29.27
N SER A 72 5.57 -0.09 30.06
CA SER A 72 6.80 0.10 30.87
C SER A 72 8.06 0.33 30.02
N LYS A 73 8.12 -0.27 28.82
CA LYS A 73 9.21 -0.06 27.87
C LYS A 73 8.96 1.14 26.93
N SER A 74 7.79 1.79 27.04
CA SER A 74 7.34 2.87 26.14
C SER A 74 7.49 2.48 24.66
N GLU A 75 7.12 1.23 24.37
CA GLU A 75 7.24 0.64 23.04
C GLU A 75 6.11 1.15 22.11
N PRO A 76 6.42 1.47 20.84
CA PRO A 76 5.37 1.76 19.87
C PRO A 76 4.48 0.52 19.63
N LEU A 77 3.19 0.74 19.44
CA LEU A 77 2.15 -0.29 19.39
C LEU A 77 2.29 -1.21 18.16
N LEU A 78 2.57 -0.66 16.99
CA LEU A 78 2.64 -1.37 15.71
C LEU A 78 4.04 -1.84 15.34
N LYS A 79 5.09 -1.28 15.96
CA LYS A 79 6.49 -1.64 15.66
C LYS A 79 6.72 -3.15 15.63
N PHE A 80 6.30 -3.87 16.66
CA PHE A 80 6.55 -5.32 16.75
C PHE A 80 5.49 -6.19 16.05
N HIS A 81 4.45 -5.57 15.50
CA HIS A 81 3.50 -6.22 14.60
C HIS A 81 3.91 -6.09 13.14
N ASN A 82 4.64 -5.04 12.77
CA ASN A 82 5.18 -4.83 11.43
C ASN A 82 6.43 -5.71 11.19
N PRO A 83 6.39 -6.72 10.30
CA PRO A 83 7.55 -7.56 10.05
C PRO A 83 8.73 -6.81 9.41
N ARG A 84 8.52 -5.66 8.74
CA ARG A 84 9.62 -4.88 8.14
C ARG A 84 10.62 -4.35 9.16
N THR A 85 10.22 -4.15 10.41
CA THR A 85 11.15 -3.69 11.46
C THR A 85 12.15 -4.77 11.90
N PHE A 86 11.88 -6.02 11.54
CA PHE A 86 12.75 -7.17 11.81
C PHE A 86 13.58 -7.57 10.59
N GLU A 87 13.36 -6.93 9.44
CA GLU A 87 14.15 -7.18 8.24
C GLU A 87 15.54 -6.54 8.40
N ASP A 88 16.58 -7.34 8.18
CA ASP A 88 17.94 -6.83 8.12
C ASP A 88 18.19 -6.21 6.74
N LEU A 89 18.22 -4.87 6.72
CA LEU A 89 18.53 -4.09 5.52
C LEU A 89 20.03 -4.07 5.18
N ASN A 90 20.89 -4.47 6.12
CA ASN A 90 22.34 -4.54 5.93
C ASN A 90 22.82 -5.95 5.54
N ALA A 91 21.90 -6.92 5.46
CA ALA A 91 22.23 -8.27 5.04
C ALA A 91 22.85 -8.25 3.61
N PRO A 92 23.92 -9.04 3.35
CA PRO A 92 24.53 -9.09 2.04
C PRO A 92 23.52 -9.46 0.95
N VAL A 93 23.37 -8.60 -0.06
CA VAL A 93 22.49 -8.83 -1.21
C VAL A 93 23.29 -9.59 -2.29
N PRO A 94 22.96 -10.86 -2.60
CA PRO A 94 23.71 -11.62 -3.59
C PRO A 94 23.58 -11.00 -4.98
N ASN A 95 24.71 -10.83 -5.67
CA ASN A 95 24.72 -10.25 -7.03
C ASN A 95 24.35 -11.31 -8.07
N PHE A 96 23.24 -11.09 -8.80
CA PHE A 96 22.79 -12.03 -9.82
C PHE A 96 23.82 -12.25 -10.95
N ARG A 97 24.73 -11.30 -11.20
CA ARG A 97 25.75 -11.40 -12.25
C ARG A 97 26.82 -12.47 -11.98
N SER A 98 26.97 -12.92 -10.73
CA SER A 98 27.94 -13.96 -10.36
C SER A 98 27.35 -15.37 -10.34
N LEU A 99 26.06 -15.54 -10.68
CA LEU A 99 25.33 -16.81 -10.49
C LEU A 99 25.05 -17.58 -11.79
N ASN A 100 25.56 -17.11 -12.95
CA ASN A 100 25.43 -17.75 -14.26
C ASN A 100 23.98 -18.08 -14.70
N LEU A 101 23.05 -17.18 -14.37
CA LEU A 101 21.63 -17.20 -14.74
C LEU A 101 21.42 -16.90 -16.23
N LYS A 102 20.47 -17.60 -16.83
CA LYS A 102 19.96 -17.39 -18.21
C LYS A 102 18.81 -16.37 -18.23
N PRO A 103 18.41 -15.89 -19.42
CA PRO A 103 17.16 -15.12 -19.57
C PRO A 103 15.96 -15.82 -18.97
N GLY A 104 15.07 -15.05 -18.34
CA GLY A 104 13.91 -15.56 -17.62
C GLY A 104 14.20 -16.17 -16.23
N GLU A 105 15.47 -16.47 -15.90
CA GLU A 105 15.84 -16.96 -14.57
C GLU A 105 16.08 -15.84 -13.56
N VAL A 106 16.48 -14.65 -14.03
CA VAL A 106 16.79 -13.49 -13.16
C VAL A 106 15.56 -13.05 -12.35
N GLY A 107 14.38 -12.96 -12.98
CA GLY A 107 13.13 -12.64 -12.26
C GLY A 107 12.81 -13.64 -11.14
N ARG A 108 13.01 -14.95 -11.38
CA ARG A 108 12.82 -15.99 -10.35
C ARG A 108 13.86 -15.91 -9.24
N PHE A 109 15.10 -15.57 -9.59
CA PHE A 109 16.16 -15.35 -8.61
C PHE A 109 15.80 -14.19 -7.68
N PHE A 110 15.34 -13.06 -8.21
CA PHE A 110 14.87 -11.94 -7.39
C PHE A 110 13.71 -12.33 -6.48
N ASP A 111 12.72 -13.06 -7.01
CA ASP A 111 11.59 -13.55 -6.21
C ASP A 111 12.04 -14.46 -5.06
N ASN A 112 13.02 -15.34 -5.29
CA ASN A 112 13.59 -16.21 -4.26
C ASN A 112 14.33 -15.42 -3.17
N VAL A 113 15.12 -14.42 -3.56
CA VAL A 113 15.85 -13.56 -2.60
C VAL A 113 14.85 -12.76 -1.76
N LEU A 114 13.84 -12.15 -2.37
CA LEU A 114 12.80 -11.39 -1.68
C LEU A 114 12.00 -12.27 -0.72
N SER A 115 11.51 -13.43 -1.20
CA SER A 115 10.73 -14.36 -0.38
C SER A 115 11.53 -14.90 0.80
N LYS A 116 12.82 -15.18 0.62
CA LYS A 116 13.70 -15.66 1.69
C LYS A 116 13.88 -14.58 2.77
N ARG A 117 14.24 -13.35 2.38
CA ARG A 117 14.42 -12.23 3.32
C ARG A 117 13.14 -11.89 4.08
N ALA A 118 12.00 -11.88 3.39
CA ALA A 118 10.70 -11.67 4.02
C ALA A 118 10.36 -12.78 5.03
N SER A 119 10.67 -14.04 4.70
CA SER A 119 10.43 -15.17 5.61
C SER A 119 11.34 -15.10 6.83
N GLU A 120 12.61 -14.75 6.66
CA GLU A 120 13.56 -14.53 7.75
C GLU A 120 13.09 -13.41 8.70
N ALA A 121 12.59 -12.30 8.17
CA ALA A 121 12.03 -11.21 8.98
C ALA A 121 10.79 -11.66 9.79
N VAL A 122 9.91 -12.46 9.19
CA VAL A 122 8.75 -13.05 9.88
C VAL A 122 9.19 -14.04 10.95
N ASP A 123 10.20 -14.85 10.70
CA ASP A 123 10.76 -15.77 11.70
C ASP A 123 11.39 -15.02 12.89
N GLN A 124 12.09 -13.91 12.63
CA GLN A 124 12.61 -13.05 13.70
C GLN A 124 11.50 -12.41 14.52
N LYS A 125 10.43 -11.92 13.85
CA LYS A 125 9.21 -11.46 14.54
C LYS A 125 8.62 -12.55 15.42
N ASN A 126 8.50 -13.78 14.92
CA ASN A 126 7.93 -14.90 15.66
C ASN A 126 8.79 -15.29 16.87
N LYS A 127 10.12 -15.29 16.74
CA LYS A 127 11.06 -15.50 17.85
C LYS A 127 10.87 -14.45 18.93
N TRP A 128 10.81 -13.17 18.53
CA TRP A 128 10.56 -12.07 19.46
C TRP A 128 9.23 -12.22 20.20
N TRP A 129 8.14 -12.59 19.50
CA TRP A 129 6.83 -12.82 20.13
C TRP A 129 6.81 -14.06 21.04
N ALA A 130 7.61 -15.08 20.74
CA ALA A 130 7.76 -16.25 21.61
C ALA A 130 8.44 -15.89 22.93
N GLU A 131 9.51 -15.10 22.87
CA GLU A 131 10.20 -14.56 24.05
C GLU A 131 9.26 -13.64 24.86
N ARG A 132 8.60 -12.69 24.19
CA ARG A 132 7.63 -11.78 24.80
C ARG A 132 6.47 -12.52 25.46
N LYS A 133 6.01 -13.62 24.86
CA LYS A 133 4.98 -14.50 25.45
C LYS A 133 5.46 -15.17 26.73
N SER A 134 6.71 -15.64 26.75
CA SER A 134 7.32 -16.24 27.95
C SER A 134 7.48 -15.23 29.08
N GLU A 135 7.96 -14.01 28.77
CA GLU A 135 8.06 -12.90 29.72
C GLU A 135 6.69 -12.54 30.31
N ALA A 136 5.68 -12.34 29.45
CA ALA A 136 4.33 -11.99 29.86
C ALA A 136 3.66 -13.10 30.68
N ALA A 137 3.90 -14.38 30.35
CA ALA A 137 3.39 -15.52 31.13
C ALA A 137 3.99 -15.57 32.53
N THR A 138 5.29 -15.30 32.66
CA THR A 138 5.98 -15.22 33.96
C THR A 138 5.41 -14.06 34.81
N ALA A 139 5.22 -12.89 34.21
CA ALA A 139 4.62 -11.75 34.89
C ALA A 139 3.15 -12.00 35.29
N ALA A 140 2.37 -12.67 34.42
CA ALA A 140 0.97 -12.99 34.70
C ALA A 140 0.81 -13.97 35.87
N ALA A 141 1.74 -14.93 36.03
CA ALA A 141 1.75 -15.86 37.16
C ALA A 141 1.94 -15.14 38.50
N GLY A 142 2.69 -14.03 38.52
CA GLY A 142 2.89 -13.20 39.71
C GLY A 142 1.72 -12.25 40.04
N LYS A 143 0.74 -12.08 39.15
CA LYS A 143 -0.38 -11.15 39.34
C LYS A 143 -1.53 -11.74 40.16
N GLN A 144 -1.64 -11.25 41.39
CA GLN A 144 -2.84 -11.38 42.23
C GLN A 144 -3.69 -10.10 42.12
N GLY A 145 -4.40 -9.96 41.01
CA GLY A 145 -5.37 -8.88 40.81
C GLY A 145 -6.79 -9.44 40.74
N ALA A 146 -7.72 -8.85 41.49
CA ALA A 146 -9.15 -9.15 41.37
C ALA A 146 -9.67 -8.54 40.05
N LEU A 147 -10.03 -9.39 39.10
CA LEU A 147 -10.72 -8.97 37.88
C LEU A 147 -12.16 -8.59 38.22
N SER A 148 -12.68 -7.54 37.61
CA SER A 148 -14.10 -7.18 37.76
C SER A 148 -14.97 -8.31 37.22
N THR A 149 -15.96 -8.74 37.99
CA THR A 149 -16.92 -9.77 37.55
C THR A 149 -17.84 -9.22 36.47
N LEU A 150 -18.20 -10.07 35.49
CA LEU A 150 -19.22 -9.72 34.49
C LEU A 150 -20.52 -9.31 35.19
N PRO A 151 -21.11 -8.15 34.86
CA PRO A 151 -22.37 -7.71 35.47
C PRO A 151 -23.50 -8.62 34.99
N VAL A 152 -23.93 -9.54 35.85
CA VAL A 152 -25.09 -10.40 35.62
C VAL A 152 -26.18 -10.09 36.64
N PRO A 153 -27.46 -10.23 36.29
CA PRO A 153 -28.52 -10.00 37.24
C PRO A 153 -28.40 -11.01 38.38
N SER A 154 -28.36 -10.51 39.62
CA SER A 154 -28.29 -11.37 40.80
C SER A 154 -29.53 -12.26 40.87
N TRP A 155 -29.33 -13.56 40.65
CA TRP A 155 -30.36 -14.57 40.75
C TRP A 155 -30.03 -15.55 41.87
N ALA A 156 -31.01 -15.82 42.73
CA ALA A 156 -30.90 -16.79 43.80
C ALA A 156 -31.98 -17.88 43.63
N PRO A 157 -31.69 -19.16 43.90
CA PRO A 157 -32.67 -20.23 43.82
C PRO A 157 -33.93 -19.90 44.64
N GLY A 158 -35.10 -20.07 44.04
CA GLY A 158 -36.40 -19.77 44.67
C GLY A 158 -36.80 -18.28 44.70
N LYS A 159 -35.96 -17.36 44.19
CA LYS A 159 -36.30 -15.94 44.03
C LYS A 159 -36.38 -15.57 42.54
N THR A 160 -37.31 -14.67 42.21
CA THR A 160 -37.40 -14.08 40.87
C THR A 160 -36.42 -12.91 40.72
N VAL A 161 -35.90 -12.71 39.51
CA VAL A 161 -35.08 -11.54 39.18
C VAL A 161 -36.00 -10.35 38.96
N SER A 162 -35.76 -9.24 39.65
CA SER A 162 -36.54 -8.02 39.46
C SER A 162 -36.14 -7.29 38.17
N LEU A 163 -37.10 -6.57 37.59
CA LEU A 163 -36.84 -5.71 36.42
C LEU A 163 -35.78 -4.63 36.73
N GLU A 164 -35.75 -4.12 37.96
CA GLU A 164 -34.73 -3.15 38.40
C GLU A 164 -33.32 -3.72 38.35
N ALA A 165 -33.13 -4.99 38.73
CA ALA A 165 -31.84 -5.65 38.65
C ALA A 165 -31.39 -5.85 37.19
N LEU A 166 -32.33 -6.21 36.31
CA LEU A 166 -32.08 -6.32 34.87
C LEU A 166 -31.73 -4.96 34.23
N ASN A 167 -32.45 -3.90 34.61
CA ASN A 167 -32.22 -2.55 34.12
C ASN A 167 -30.84 -2.02 34.54
N LYS A 168 -30.42 -2.27 35.80
CA LYS A 168 -29.08 -1.90 36.28
C LYS A 168 -27.96 -2.59 35.50
N VAL A 169 -28.12 -3.89 35.21
CA VAL A 169 -27.14 -4.63 34.40
C VAL A 169 -27.08 -4.11 32.96
N THR A 170 -28.24 -3.77 32.39
CA THR A 170 -28.33 -3.14 31.06
C THR A 170 -27.62 -1.79 31.03
N ASP A 171 -27.81 -0.98 32.06
CA ASP A 171 -27.12 0.31 32.18
C ASP A 171 -25.59 0.11 32.27
N SER A 172 -25.10 -0.94 32.95
CA SER A 172 -23.67 -1.28 32.97
C SER A 172 -23.13 -1.68 31.59
N TYR A 173 -23.88 -2.48 30.83
CA TYR A 173 -23.49 -2.83 29.45
C TYR A 173 -23.46 -1.60 28.54
N LEU A 174 -24.48 -0.73 28.62
CA LEU A 174 -24.52 0.48 27.81
C LEU A 174 -23.47 1.51 28.23
N ALA A 175 -23.09 1.55 29.52
CA ALA A 175 -21.98 2.36 29.98
C ALA A 175 -20.63 1.92 29.37
N SER A 176 -20.43 0.62 29.13
CA SER A 176 -19.21 0.12 28.45
C SER A 176 -19.11 0.48 26.96
N LEU A 177 -20.21 0.91 26.34
CA LEU A 177 -20.19 1.41 24.96
C LEU A 177 -19.78 2.89 24.88
N VAL A 178 -19.78 3.61 26.01
CA VAL A 178 -19.24 4.97 26.05
C VAL A 178 -17.72 4.87 25.95
N PRO A 179 -17.08 5.55 24.96
CA PRO A 179 -15.63 5.51 24.83
C PRO A 179 -14.96 6.07 26.09
N SER A 180 -13.87 5.44 26.54
CA SER A 180 -13.14 5.85 27.75
C SER A 180 -12.63 7.29 27.66
N ARG A 181 -12.19 7.69 26.47
CA ARG A 181 -11.85 9.05 26.08
C ARG A 181 -12.65 9.43 24.84
N LYS A 182 -13.35 10.56 24.88
CA LYS A 182 -14.28 10.97 23.82
C LYS A 182 -14.22 12.47 23.53
N LEU A 183 -14.66 12.86 22.35
CA LEU A 183 -14.81 14.26 21.96
C LEU A 183 -16.11 14.79 22.59
N ALA A 184 -16.02 15.81 23.45
CA ALA A 184 -17.19 16.48 23.99
C ALA A 184 -17.75 17.44 22.93
N ILE A 185 -18.66 16.89 22.14
CA ILE A 185 -19.40 17.59 21.09
C ILE A 185 -20.63 18.24 21.72
N PRO A 186 -20.68 19.57 21.87
CA PRO A 186 -21.89 20.25 22.28
C PRO A 186 -22.94 20.05 21.19
N SER A 187 -23.95 19.23 21.45
CA SER A 187 -25.12 19.20 20.58
C SER A 187 -25.80 20.57 20.63
N VAL A 188 -26.08 21.17 19.47
CA VAL A 188 -26.82 22.44 19.42
C VAL A 188 -28.22 22.17 19.98
N PRO A 189 -28.61 22.78 21.12
CA PRO A 189 -29.90 22.52 21.73
C PRO A 189 -31.05 22.89 20.78
N ALA A 190 -32.18 22.18 20.89
CA ALA A 190 -33.37 22.46 20.08
C ALA A 190 -33.80 23.94 20.17
N THR A 191 -33.74 24.52 21.38
CA THR A 191 -34.04 25.95 21.60
C THR A 191 -33.17 26.90 20.79
N VAL A 192 -31.90 26.57 20.58
CA VAL A 192 -30.96 27.36 19.77
C VAL A 192 -31.26 27.16 18.28
N LYS A 193 -31.56 25.93 17.85
CA LYS A 193 -31.98 25.63 16.46
C LYS A 193 -33.27 26.38 16.10
N ASP A 194 -34.25 26.39 17.01
CA ASP A 194 -35.54 27.08 16.83
C ASP A 194 -35.34 28.60 16.76
N SER A 195 -34.44 29.14 17.59
CA SER A 195 -34.09 30.57 17.57
C SER A 195 -33.40 30.98 16.27
N ILE A 196 -32.50 30.15 15.73
CA ILE A 196 -31.84 30.39 14.44
C ILE A 196 -32.86 30.33 13.30
N THR A 197 -33.79 29.36 13.36
CA THR A 197 -34.85 29.22 12.36
C THR A 197 -35.79 30.42 12.38
N ALA A 198 -36.21 30.87 13.57
CA ALA A 198 -37.02 32.07 13.73
C ALA A 198 -36.29 33.35 13.29
N PHE A 199 -34.99 33.46 13.56
CA PHE A 199 -34.17 34.58 13.11
C PHE A 199 -34.04 34.61 11.58
N ALA A 200 -33.75 33.47 10.96
CA ALA A 200 -33.67 33.34 9.50
C ALA A 200 -35.01 33.69 8.84
N ALA A 201 -36.13 33.30 9.44
CA ALA A 201 -37.47 33.70 9.00
C ALA A 201 -37.70 35.20 9.11
N SER A 202 -37.28 35.81 10.24
CA SER A 202 -37.41 37.26 10.45
C SER A 202 -36.57 38.09 9.46
N ALA A 203 -35.46 37.52 8.95
CA ALA A 203 -34.58 38.14 7.98
C ALA A 203 -34.97 37.85 6.52
N GLY A 204 -36.08 37.13 6.28
CA GLY A 204 -36.51 36.72 4.93
C GLY A 204 -35.58 35.70 4.26
N ALA A 205 -34.77 34.99 5.05
CA ALA A 205 -33.74 34.06 4.58
C ALA A 205 -34.02 32.61 5.03
N ASP A 206 -35.29 32.20 5.07
CA ASP A 206 -35.75 30.88 5.53
C ASP A 206 -34.96 29.70 4.95
N LYS A 207 -34.60 29.77 3.66
CA LYS A 207 -33.86 28.72 2.96
C LYS A 207 -32.42 28.51 3.48
N SER A 208 -31.87 29.49 4.18
CA SER A 208 -30.51 29.45 4.75
C SER A 208 -30.46 28.93 6.19
N ALA A 209 -31.60 28.82 6.89
CA ALA A 209 -31.64 28.42 8.30
C ALA A 209 -30.95 27.07 8.56
N ALA A 210 -31.25 26.07 7.71
CA ALA A 210 -30.66 24.74 7.81
C ALA A 210 -29.14 24.75 7.56
N GLU A 211 -28.68 25.56 6.61
CA GLU A 211 -27.26 25.71 6.29
C GLU A 211 -26.49 26.40 7.44
N ILE A 212 -27.09 27.43 8.03
CA ILE A 212 -26.52 28.13 9.20
C ILE A 212 -26.41 27.17 10.40
N ILE A 213 -27.43 26.34 10.65
CA ILE A 213 -27.40 25.33 11.72
C ILE A 213 -26.30 24.29 11.45
N GLU A 214 -26.14 23.84 10.21
CA GLU A 214 -25.08 22.89 9.83
C GLU A 214 -23.68 23.51 10.03
N GLN A 215 -23.47 24.75 9.57
CA GLN A 215 -22.21 25.47 9.75
C GLN A 215 -21.89 25.73 11.22
N LEU A 216 -22.87 26.11 12.03
CA LEU A 216 -22.70 26.29 13.48
C LEU A 216 -22.33 24.96 14.15
N THR A 217 -22.98 23.86 13.76
CA THR A 217 -22.67 22.52 14.29
C THR A 217 -21.23 22.12 13.96
N LYS A 218 -20.77 22.38 12.73
CA LYS A 218 -19.38 22.13 12.32
C LYS A 218 -18.38 23.00 13.10
N ALA A 219 -18.65 24.30 13.23
CA ALA A 219 -17.76 25.22 13.95
C ALA A 219 -17.62 24.88 15.44
N VAL A 220 -18.70 24.40 16.06
CA VAL A 220 -18.71 23.94 17.45
C VAL A 220 -18.00 22.59 17.59
N ALA A 221 -18.16 21.68 16.62
CA ALA A 221 -17.47 20.39 16.60
C ALA A 221 -15.95 20.54 16.37
N ASP A 222 -15.51 21.49 15.56
CA ASP A 222 -14.09 21.74 15.29
C ASP A 222 -13.30 22.21 16.52
N LYS A 223 -14.00 22.80 17.50
CA LYS A 223 -13.42 23.25 18.78
C LYS A 223 -13.79 22.35 19.96
N ALA A 224 -14.32 21.16 19.68
CA ALA A 224 -14.73 20.24 20.72
C ALA A 224 -13.52 19.76 21.54
N LEU A 225 -13.69 19.81 22.86
CA LEU A 225 -12.65 19.42 23.81
C LEU A 225 -12.69 17.92 24.05
N VAL A 226 -11.54 17.32 24.35
CA VAL A 226 -11.48 15.90 24.71
C VAL A 226 -11.79 15.72 26.19
N VAL A 227 -12.65 14.75 26.50
CA VAL A 227 -13.08 14.42 27.85
C VAL A 227 -12.77 12.97 28.16
N GLU A 228 -12.17 12.74 29.33
CA GLU A 228 -11.87 11.43 29.89
C GLU A 228 -12.45 11.36 31.31
N ASN A 229 -13.25 10.34 31.61
CA ASN A 229 -13.94 10.19 32.90
C ASN A 229 -14.72 11.44 33.37
N GLY A 230 -15.31 12.18 32.43
CA GLY A 230 -16.09 13.39 32.71
C GLY A 230 -15.26 14.65 32.98
N LYS A 231 -13.92 14.59 32.86
CA LYS A 231 -13.03 15.76 32.97
C LYS A 231 -12.38 16.08 31.63
N THR A 232 -12.24 17.36 31.32
CA THR A 232 -11.51 17.81 30.13
C THR A 232 -10.03 17.49 30.27
N VAL A 233 -9.42 16.91 29.24
CA VAL A 233 -7.97 16.67 29.19
C VAL A 233 -7.31 17.93 28.63
N PRO A 234 -6.53 18.68 29.43
CA PRO A 234 -5.89 19.90 28.96
C PRO A 234 -4.83 19.59 27.90
N ASP A 235 -4.68 20.48 26.92
CA ASP A 235 -3.63 20.45 25.89
C ASP A 235 -3.54 19.15 25.07
N PHE A 236 -4.62 18.36 25.01
CA PHE A 236 -4.66 17.13 24.25
C PHE A 236 -4.67 17.42 22.74
N GLN A 237 -3.61 16.99 22.05
CA GLN A 237 -3.46 17.12 20.61
C GLN A 237 -3.59 15.74 19.97
N PHE A 238 -4.28 15.67 18.82
CA PHE A 238 -4.39 14.46 18.03
C PHE A 238 -4.44 14.80 16.54
N VAL A 239 -4.04 13.84 15.71
CA VAL A 239 -4.13 13.93 14.26
C VAL A 239 -5.37 13.16 13.81
N SER A 240 -6.35 13.85 13.23
CA SER A 240 -7.52 13.18 12.66
C SER A 240 -7.14 12.33 11.44
N LYS A 241 -7.88 11.25 11.17
CA LYS A 241 -7.66 10.41 9.98
C LYS A 241 -7.73 11.20 8.67
N ALA A 242 -8.58 12.24 8.62
CA ALA A 242 -8.68 13.14 7.47
C ALA A 242 -7.40 13.98 7.26
N LEU A 243 -6.79 14.48 8.34
CA LEU A 243 -5.54 15.22 8.26
C LEU A 243 -4.38 14.30 7.87
N ALA A 244 -4.28 13.13 8.49
CA ALA A 244 -3.27 12.12 8.13
C ALA A 244 -3.36 11.74 6.64
N ALA A 245 -4.57 11.47 6.12
CA ALA A 245 -4.79 11.18 4.71
C ALA A 245 -4.37 12.35 3.80
N LYS A 246 -4.60 13.60 4.20
CA LYS A 246 -4.15 14.78 3.44
C LYS A 246 -2.62 14.89 3.38
N VAL A 247 -1.94 14.61 4.49
CA VAL A 247 -0.46 14.59 4.55
C VAL A 247 0.07 13.47 3.65
N LEU A 248 -0.48 12.27 3.74
CA LEU A 248 -0.10 11.13 2.91
C LEU A 248 -0.36 11.41 1.42
N ALA A 249 -1.50 11.99 1.05
CA ALA A 249 -1.83 12.32 -0.33
C ALA A 249 -0.84 13.34 -0.92
N LYS A 250 -0.49 14.38 -0.14
CA LYS A 250 0.52 15.37 -0.56
C LYS A 250 1.88 14.68 -0.75
N ARG A 251 2.30 13.85 0.20
CA ARG A 251 3.60 13.17 0.13
C ARG A 251 3.69 12.18 -1.03
N ARG A 252 2.61 11.44 -1.30
CA ARG A 252 2.48 10.56 -2.47
C ARG A 252 2.63 11.35 -3.77
N ALA A 253 2.00 12.52 -3.88
CA ALA A 253 2.13 13.38 -5.06
C ALA A 253 3.56 13.86 -5.28
N GLU A 254 4.27 14.28 -4.21
CA GLU A 254 5.68 14.70 -4.30
C GLU A 254 6.61 13.58 -4.78
N VAL A 255 6.50 12.38 -4.19
CA VAL A 255 7.31 11.22 -4.59
C VAL A 255 6.97 10.79 -6.02
N HIS A 256 5.69 10.80 -6.38
CA HIS A 256 5.25 10.48 -7.74
C HIS A 256 5.78 11.47 -8.78
N GLU A 257 5.74 12.76 -8.48
CA GLU A 257 6.28 13.79 -9.37
C GLU A 257 7.78 13.55 -9.62
N ARG A 258 8.55 13.20 -8.59
CA ARG A 258 9.96 12.82 -8.73
C ARG A 258 10.13 11.56 -9.59
N TYR A 259 9.30 10.54 -9.37
CA TYR A 259 9.31 9.30 -10.15
C TYR A 259 9.07 9.55 -11.65
N VAL A 260 8.07 10.39 -11.98
CA VAL A 260 7.78 10.79 -13.36
C VAL A 260 8.93 11.61 -13.95
N LYS A 261 9.51 12.55 -13.19
CA LYS A 261 10.68 13.34 -13.64
C LYS A 261 11.88 12.44 -13.95
N MET A 262 12.18 11.46 -13.10
CA MET A 262 13.27 10.50 -13.33
C MET A 262 13.08 9.77 -14.68
N TRP A 263 11.88 9.24 -14.94
CA TRP A 263 11.59 8.58 -16.22
C TRP A 263 11.58 9.54 -17.41
N ALA A 264 11.11 10.78 -17.22
CA ALA A 264 11.14 11.80 -18.26
C ALA A 264 12.58 12.11 -18.69
N LYS A 265 13.54 12.24 -17.75
CA LYS A 265 14.97 12.42 -18.10
C LYS A 265 15.48 11.28 -18.98
N LYS A 266 15.16 10.03 -18.61
CA LYS A 266 15.58 8.84 -19.35
C LYS A 266 14.99 8.79 -20.76
N LEU A 267 13.70 9.08 -20.90
CA LEU A 267 13.00 9.06 -22.19
C LEU A 267 13.33 10.25 -23.10
N LEU A 268 13.71 11.41 -22.54
CA LEU A 268 14.19 12.53 -23.35
C LEU A 268 15.53 12.20 -24.02
N VAL A 269 16.38 11.41 -23.36
CA VAL A 269 17.68 10.98 -23.90
C VAL A 269 17.55 9.74 -24.78
N SER A 270 16.80 8.74 -24.32
CA SER A 270 16.61 7.44 -24.96
C SER A 270 15.12 7.07 -24.98
N PRO A 271 14.32 7.70 -25.87
CA PRO A 271 12.89 7.46 -25.99
C PRO A 271 12.56 6.00 -26.37
N GLU A 272 13.46 5.31 -27.08
CA GLU A 272 13.34 3.91 -27.46
C GLU A 272 13.11 2.96 -26.26
N LEU A 273 13.47 3.35 -25.04
CA LEU A 273 13.21 2.57 -23.83
C LEU A 273 11.71 2.32 -23.60
N ALA A 274 10.82 3.19 -24.11
CA ALA A 274 9.37 3.01 -24.04
C ALA A 274 8.85 1.81 -24.88
N ALA A 275 9.71 1.22 -25.72
CA ALA A 275 9.38 0.02 -26.48
C ALA A 275 9.31 -1.24 -25.61
N VAL A 276 10.04 -1.26 -24.49
CA VAL A 276 10.12 -2.42 -23.59
C VAL A 276 9.12 -2.24 -22.44
N PRO A 277 8.10 -3.11 -22.31
CA PRO A 277 7.20 -3.06 -21.17
C PRO A 277 7.96 -3.30 -19.86
N ILE A 278 7.67 -2.50 -18.82
CA ILE A 278 8.36 -2.58 -17.50
C ILE A 278 8.34 -4.01 -16.95
N LYS A 279 7.18 -4.70 -17.03
CA LYS A 279 7.02 -6.08 -16.56
C LYS A 279 7.91 -7.12 -17.25
N GLU A 280 8.43 -6.83 -18.44
CA GLU A 280 9.23 -7.78 -19.22
C GLU A 280 10.74 -7.57 -19.05
N VAL A 281 11.17 -6.43 -18.50
CA VAL A 281 12.59 -6.05 -18.35
C VAL A 281 13.38 -7.15 -17.62
N ASP A 282 12.91 -7.60 -16.46
CA ASP A 282 13.58 -8.65 -15.67
C ASP A 282 13.67 -10.00 -16.40
N GLY A 283 12.75 -10.26 -17.34
CA GLY A 283 12.76 -11.47 -18.17
C GLY A 283 13.87 -11.44 -19.23
N GLN A 284 14.31 -10.25 -19.64
CA GLN A 284 15.38 -10.08 -20.63
C GLN A 284 16.78 -10.22 -20.03
N LEU A 285 16.91 -10.03 -18.71
CA LEU A 285 18.19 -10.03 -18.01
C LEU A 285 18.79 -11.44 -17.88
N ALA A 286 20.12 -11.50 -17.89
CA ALA A 286 20.94 -12.68 -17.65
C ALA A 286 22.21 -12.29 -16.86
N SER A 287 22.96 -13.25 -16.34
CA SER A 287 24.19 -12.94 -15.57
C SER A 287 25.30 -12.31 -16.42
N LYS A 288 25.36 -12.63 -17.72
CA LYS A 288 26.33 -12.10 -18.68
C LYS A 288 25.61 -11.31 -19.77
N PHE A 289 26.26 -10.26 -20.27
CA PHE A 289 25.67 -9.35 -21.26
C PHE A 289 25.36 -10.05 -22.60
N GLU A 290 26.27 -10.89 -23.08
CA GLU A 290 26.10 -11.70 -24.29
C GLU A 290 24.92 -12.69 -24.23
N LEU A 291 24.44 -12.99 -23.03
CA LEU A 291 23.33 -13.91 -22.79
C LEU A 291 22.00 -13.20 -22.62
N LEU A 292 21.92 -11.86 -22.75
CA LEU A 292 20.65 -11.15 -22.71
C LEU A 292 19.70 -11.67 -23.80
N ALA A 293 18.41 -11.71 -23.51
CA ALA A 293 17.44 -12.16 -24.49
C ALA A 293 17.42 -11.20 -25.70
N PRO A 294 17.45 -11.71 -26.95
CA PRO A 294 17.54 -10.89 -28.15
C PRO A 294 16.21 -10.24 -28.54
N GLN A 295 15.11 -10.59 -27.86
CA GLN A 295 13.73 -10.24 -28.23
C GLN A 295 13.53 -8.75 -28.54
N TYR A 296 14.19 -7.86 -27.78
CA TYR A 296 14.09 -6.41 -27.95
C TYR A 296 15.37 -5.78 -28.50
N ALA A 297 16.48 -6.52 -28.59
CA ALA A 297 17.81 -5.96 -28.87
C ALA A 297 17.85 -5.27 -30.25
N ASP A 298 17.46 -6.00 -31.29
CA ASP A 298 17.53 -5.50 -32.67
C ASP A 298 16.57 -4.31 -32.89
N LEU A 299 15.35 -4.40 -32.35
CA LEU A 299 14.35 -3.33 -32.46
C LEU A 299 14.81 -2.05 -31.74
N LEU A 300 15.39 -2.18 -30.54
CA LEU A 300 15.94 -1.05 -29.81
C LEU A 300 17.10 -0.43 -30.58
N GLN A 301 18.05 -1.24 -31.06
CA GLN A 301 19.18 -0.74 -31.85
C GLN A 301 18.75 -0.02 -33.12
N ALA A 302 17.74 -0.54 -33.82
CA ALA A 302 17.16 0.11 -34.99
C ALA A 302 16.47 1.43 -34.63
N ALA A 303 15.72 1.48 -33.53
CA ALA A 303 15.07 2.71 -33.05
C ALA A 303 16.07 3.77 -32.57
N THR A 304 17.20 3.38 -31.97
CA THR A 304 18.27 4.29 -31.55
C THR A 304 18.84 5.08 -32.73
N SER A 305 18.82 4.52 -33.94
CA SER A 305 19.25 5.18 -35.17
C SER A 305 18.33 6.34 -35.61
N GLY A 306 17.19 6.52 -34.96
CA GLY A 306 16.29 7.65 -35.10
C GLY A 306 15.17 7.44 -36.12
N SER A 307 14.34 8.47 -36.28
CA SER A 307 13.12 8.45 -37.11
C SER A 307 13.31 8.31 -38.62
N LYS A 308 14.55 8.33 -39.12
CA LYS A 308 14.88 8.15 -40.54
C LYS A 308 15.69 6.87 -40.72
N THR A 309 15.38 6.09 -41.75
CA THR A 309 16.17 4.90 -42.12
C THR A 309 17.56 5.28 -42.64
N LEU A 310 18.51 4.35 -42.71
CA LEU A 310 19.83 4.58 -43.29
C LEU A 310 19.73 5.09 -44.72
N ALA A 311 18.88 4.48 -45.55
CA ALA A 311 18.63 4.92 -46.92
C ALA A 311 18.14 6.38 -46.99
N GLU A 312 17.22 6.76 -46.08
CA GLU A 312 16.75 8.14 -45.97
C GLU A 312 17.84 9.09 -45.49
N ARG A 313 18.70 8.67 -44.54
CA ARG A 313 19.83 9.47 -44.07
C ARG A 313 20.85 9.68 -45.19
N MET A 314 21.20 8.62 -45.92
CA MET A 314 22.10 8.67 -47.06
C MET A 314 21.56 9.56 -48.18
N SER A 315 20.26 9.43 -48.54
CA SER A 315 19.60 10.29 -49.56
C SER A 315 19.69 11.80 -49.25
N ASN A 316 19.80 12.14 -47.95
CA ASN A 316 19.91 13.50 -47.45
C ASN A 316 21.36 13.92 -47.15
N ALA A 317 22.33 13.02 -47.30
CA ALA A 317 23.73 13.33 -47.01
C ALA A 317 24.27 14.43 -47.94
N PRO A 318 25.27 15.22 -47.48
CA PRO A 318 25.89 16.26 -48.30
C PRO A 318 26.44 15.72 -49.63
N ALA A 319 26.99 14.50 -49.64
CA ALA A 319 27.54 13.86 -50.83
C ALA A 319 26.51 13.75 -51.98
N LEU A 320 25.27 13.38 -51.68
CA LEU A 320 24.20 13.26 -52.68
C LEU A 320 23.50 14.57 -53.01
N SER A 321 23.82 15.64 -52.27
CA SER A 321 23.43 16.99 -52.63
C SER A 321 24.43 17.63 -53.61
N SER A 322 25.54 16.95 -53.94
CA SER A 322 26.49 17.36 -54.97
C SER A 322 25.86 17.35 -56.37
N PHE A 323 26.44 18.15 -57.28
CA PHE A 323 25.92 18.31 -58.65
C PHE A 323 25.83 16.98 -59.41
N LEU A 324 26.83 16.10 -59.24
CA LEU A 324 26.95 14.85 -59.98
C LEU A 324 25.91 13.80 -59.52
N LEU A 325 25.56 13.78 -58.24
CA LEU A 325 24.71 12.74 -57.65
C LEU A 325 23.30 13.24 -57.32
N LYS A 326 22.95 14.48 -57.71
CA LYS A 326 21.66 15.11 -57.39
C LYS A 326 20.45 14.33 -57.94
N ARG A 327 20.61 13.64 -59.06
CA ARG A 327 19.55 12.81 -59.69
C ARG A 327 19.44 11.42 -59.08
N ASP A 328 20.46 10.99 -58.34
CA ASP A 328 20.56 9.63 -57.78
C ASP A 328 20.03 9.55 -56.35
N LYS A 329 19.51 10.64 -55.78
CA LYS A 329 18.92 10.66 -54.43
C LYS A 329 17.81 9.64 -54.20
N GLU A 330 17.02 9.35 -55.24
CA GLU A 330 15.98 8.31 -55.19
C GLU A 330 16.55 6.94 -55.59
N ALA A 331 17.58 6.90 -56.44
CA ALA A 331 18.23 5.66 -56.87
C ALA A 331 19.04 5.00 -55.73
N ILE A 332 19.68 5.79 -54.85
CA ILE A 332 20.48 5.25 -53.73
C ILE A 332 19.66 4.43 -52.74
N LYS A 333 18.33 4.61 -52.71
CA LYS A 333 17.43 3.80 -51.88
C LYS A 333 17.39 2.35 -52.33
N ALA A 334 17.73 2.06 -53.60
CA ALA A 334 17.90 0.69 -54.09
C ALA A 334 19.23 0.07 -53.63
N ASP A 335 20.28 0.88 -53.45
CA ASP A 335 21.60 0.40 -52.99
C ASP A 335 21.61 0.09 -51.48
N PHE A 336 20.73 0.75 -50.72
CA PHE A 336 20.51 0.50 -49.30
C PHE A 336 19.06 0.03 -49.05
N PRO A 337 18.74 -1.25 -49.33
CA PRO A 337 17.40 -1.77 -49.13
C PRO A 337 17.03 -1.72 -47.64
N VAL A 338 15.89 -1.10 -47.34
CA VAL A 338 15.38 -0.97 -45.96
C VAL A 338 14.74 -2.31 -45.55
N SER A 339 15.26 -2.90 -44.47
CA SER A 339 14.67 -4.11 -43.89
C SER A 339 13.37 -3.80 -43.14
N GLU A 340 12.49 -4.80 -42.96
CA GLU A 340 11.26 -4.64 -42.17
C GLU A 340 11.56 -4.18 -40.73
N LEU A 341 12.64 -4.69 -40.14
CA LEU A 341 13.06 -4.35 -38.79
C LEU A 341 13.55 -2.90 -38.69
N GLU A 342 14.31 -2.44 -39.68
CA GLU A 342 14.77 -1.05 -39.77
C GLU A 342 13.59 -0.09 -39.96
N ALA A 343 12.64 -0.44 -40.83
CA ALA A 343 11.43 0.33 -41.04
C ALA A 343 10.58 0.41 -39.75
N ALA A 344 10.47 -0.70 -39.01
CA ALA A 344 9.78 -0.74 -37.72
C ALA A 344 10.48 0.13 -36.67
N GLY A 345 11.81 0.05 -36.58
CA GLY A 345 12.61 0.89 -35.68
C GLY A 345 12.47 2.38 -35.97
N ALA A 346 12.56 2.78 -37.24
CA ALA A 346 12.40 4.18 -37.65
C ALA A 346 10.97 4.70 -37.40
N ALA A 347 9.93 3.88 -37.66
CA ALA A 347 8.55 4.24 -37.36
C ALA A 347 8.31 4.41 -35.86
N LEU A 348 8.89 3.52 -35.04
CA LEU A 348 8.84 3.60 -33.58
C LEU A 348 9.54 4.85 -33.06
N ALA A 349 10.77 5.12 -33.52
CA ALA A 349 11.50 6.33 -33.17
C ALA A 349 10.72 7.59 -33.58
N LYS A 350 10.10 7.61 -34.77
CA LYS A 350 9.26 8.72 -35.22
C LYS A 350 8.08 8.99 -34.29
N LYS A 351 7.43 7.93 -33.79
CA LYS A 351 6.33 8.05 -32.82
C LYS A 351 6.83 8.64 -31.50
N LEU A 352 7.96 8.14 -30.99
CA LEU A 352 8.46 8.47 -29.65
C LEU A 352 9.25 9.79 -29.61
N GLU A 353 9.92 10.18 -30.69
CA GLU A 353 10.63 11.48 -30.82
C GLU A 353 9.66 12.64 -31.05
N ALA A 354 8.52 12.41 -31.71
CA ALA A 354 7.55 13.46 -32.02
C ALA A 354 6.81 13.98 -30.77
N ASP A 355 6.56 13.11 -29.79
CA ASP A 355 5.90 13.46 -28.53
C ASP A 355 6.49 12.66 -27.36
N PRO A 356 7.37 13.28 -26.54
CA PRO A 356 7.90 12.66 -25.33
C PRO A 356 6.82 12.27 -24.31
N ALA A 357 5.65 12.93 -24.32
CA ALA A 357 4.53 12.56 -23.45
C ALA A 357 3.93 11.21 -23.88
N ALA A 358 3.87 10.92 -25.18
CA ALA A 358 3.44 9.62 -25.70
C ALA A 358 4.41 8.50 -25.32
N ALA A 359 5.72 8.78 -25.26
CA ALA A 359 6.72 7.83 -24.77
C ALA A 359 6.53 7.52 -23.27
N LEU A 360 6.28 8.56 -22.47
CA LEU A 360 5.95 8.42 -21.04
C LEU A 360 4.65 7.62 -20.83
N GLU A 361 3.61 7.90 -21.61
CA GLU A 361 2.33 7.18 -21.53
C GLU A 361 2.47 5.71 -21.94
N GLN A 362 3.24 5.44 -22.99
CA GLN A 362 3.50 4.07 -23.43
C GLN A 362 4.30 3.26 -22.38
N LEU A 363 5.29 3.89 -21.72
CA LEU A 363 6.13 3.21 -20.73
C LEU A 363 5.41 3.04 -19.38
N LEU A 364 4.86 4.13 -18.83
CA LEU A 364 4.33 4.18 -17.48
C LEU A 364 2.85 3.80 -17.39
N GLY A 365 2.08 4.01 -18.46
CA GLY A 365 0.67 3.63 -18.55
C GLY A 365 -0.14 4.03 -17.30
N PRO A 366 -0.70 3.06 -16.54
CA PRO A 366 -1.50 3.34 -15.35
C PRO A 366 -0.73 4.02 -14.21
N GLU A 367 0.61 4.02 -14.25
CA GLU A 367 1.43 4.71 -13.26
C GLU A 367 1.40 6.22 -13.45
N LEU A 368 1.11 6.77 -14.64
CA LEU A 368 1.18 8.23 -14.85
C LEU A 368 0.23 9.04 -13.95
N GLY A 369 -0.91 8.46 -13.59
CA GLY A 369 -1.90 9.17 -12.77
C GLY A 369 -1.42 9.39 -11.34
N SER A 370 -0.95 10.60 -10.99
CA SER A 370 -0.85 11.03 -9.59
C SER A 370 -2.15 11.61 -9.08
N GLY A 371 -2.51 11.24 -7.86
CA GLY A 371 -3.52 11.94 -7.07
C GLY A 371 -4.45 10.98 -6.36
N PRO A 372 -5.49 11.50 -5.68
CA PRO A 372 -6.52 10.69 -5.03
C PRO A 372 -7.36 9.98 -6.08
N LEU A 373 -6.73 8.99 -6.72
CA LEU A 373 -7.23 8.06 -7.70
C LEU A 373 -7.73 8.76 -8.97
N ALA A 374 -7.55 8.18 -10.15
CA ALA A 374 -8.10 8.71 -11.39
C ALA A 374 -9.66 8.57 -11.43
N GLY A 375 -10.35 9.00 -10.38
CA GLY A 375 -11.76 8.73 -10.09
C GLY A 375 -12.07 7.28 -9.76
N LYS A 376 -11.06 6.41 -9.56
CA LYS A 376 -11.22 4.97 -9.37
C LYS A 376 -11.00 4.56 -7.91
N PRO A 377 -11.51 3.41 -7.43
CA PRO A 377 -11.14 2.88 -6.11
C PRO A 377 -9.65 2.48 -6.04
N LEU A 378 -9.05 2.51 -4.85
CA LEU A 378 -7.64 2.15 -4.64
C LEU A 378 -7.35 0.70 -5.02
N SER A 379 -8.29 -0.21 -4.77
CA SER A 379 -8.19 -1.61 -5.17
C SER A 379 -7.97 -1.78 -6.68
N GLU A 380 -8.71 -1.02 -7.51
CA GLU A 380 -8.58 -1.05 -8.97
C GLU A 380 -7.26 -0.43 -9.44
N VAL A 381 -6.86 0.69 -8.83
CA VAL A 381 -5.59 1.35 -9.16
C VAL A 381 -4.41 0.45 -8.84
N VAL A 382 -4.37 -0.15 -7.65
CA VAL A 382 -3.29 -1.06 -7.23
C VAL A 382 -3.26 -2.30 -8.13
N ALA A 383 -4.41 -2.87 -8.49
CA ALA A 383 -4.46 -4.01 -9.41
C ALA A 383 -3.91 -3.64 -10.81
N ALA A 384 -4.29 -2.48 -11.36
CA ALA A 384 -3.82 -2.02 -12.65
C ALA A 384 -2.31 -1.73 -12.66
N VAL A 385 -1.80 -1.03 -11.64
CA VAL A 385 -0.36 -0.74 -11.50
C VAL A 385 0.43 -2.04 -11.31
N THR A 386 -0.06 -2.97 -10.49
CA THR A 386 0.61 -4.27 -10.26
C THR A 386 0.70 -5.08 -11.55
N ALA A 387 -0.38 -5.13 -12.34
CA ALA A 387 -0.41 -5.85 -13.62
C ALA A 387 0.45 -5.20 -14.71
N HIS A 388 0.72 -3.90 -14.59
CA HIS A 388 1.63 -3.18 -15.48
C HIS A 388 3.10 -3.38 -15.11
N LYS A 389 3.42 -3.37 -13.82
CA LYS A 389 4.79 -3.52 -13.30
C LYS A 389 5.32 -4.95 -13.35
N TYR A 390 4.46 -5.95 -13.19
CA TYR A 390 4.89 -7.33 -12.97
C TYR A 390 4.09 -8.32 -13.81
N SER A 391 4.77 -9.35 -14.32
CA SER A 391 4.12 -10.50 -14.93
C SER A 391 3.44 -11.38 -13.87
N ALA A 392 2.41 -12.13 -14.27
CA ALA A 392 1.53 -12.85 -13.34
C ALA A 392 2.22 -13.94 -12.50
N ASP A 393 3.37 -14.43 -12.97
CA ASP A 393 4.17 -15.45 -12.30
C ASP A 393 5.00 -14.90 -11.13
N ARG A 394 5.23 -13.58 -11.08
CA ARG A 394 6.11 -12.91 -10.12
C ARG A 394 5.57 -12.89 -8.69
N TYR A 395 6.49 -12.97 -7.72
CA TYR A 395 6.19 -12.81 -6.30
C TYR A 395 5.47 -11.48 -6.01
N MET A 396 6.00 -10.36 -6.53
CA MET A 396 5.41 -9.02 -6.34
C MET A 396 4.02 -8.88 -6.96
N TYR A 397 3.73 -9.59 -8.07
CA TYR A 397 2.38 -9.59 -8.64
C TYR A 397 1.37 -10.23 -7.68
N ARG A 398 1.72 -11.38 -7.09
CA ARG A 398 0.83 -12.09 -6.15
C ARG A 398 0.58 -11.26 -4.89
N GLU A 399 1.62 -10.62 -4.34
CA GLU A 399 1.46 -9.75 -3.17
C GLU A 399 0.67 -8.48 -3.50
N GLY A 400 0.90 -7.84 -4.66
CA GLY A 400 0.12 -6.69 -5.11
C GLY A 400 -1.37 -7.02 -5.34
N MET A 401 -1.67 -8.20 -5.89
CA MET A 401 -3.07 -8.65 -6.05
C MET A 401 -3.74 -8.99 -4.71
N LYS A 402 -3.01 -9.54 -3.73
CA LYS A 402 -3.51 -9.71 -2.36
C LYS A 402 -3.79 -8.36 -1.70
N LEU A 403 -2.92 -7.37 -1.91
CA LEU A 403 -3.12 -6.01 -1.40
C LEU A 403 -4.36 -5.35 -2.03
N ALA A 404 -4.54 -5.46 -3.35
CA ALA A 404 -5.74 -4.98 -4.03
C ALA A 404 -7.02 -5.63 -3.47
N ALA A 405 -6.99 -6.93 -3.17
CA ALA A 405 -8.12 -7.62 -2.55
C ALA A 405 -8.41 -7.14 -1.12
N ARG A 406 -7.39 -6.77 -0.33
CA ARG A 406 -7.57 -6.16 1.00
C ARG A 406 -8.21 -4.77 0.89
N TYR A 407 -7.73 -3.92 -0.01
CA TYR A 407 -8.35 -2.61 -0.23
C TYR A 407 -9.79 -2.73 -0.71
N LYS A 408 -10.11 -3.74 -1.52
CA LYS A 408 -11.50 -4.01 -1.91
C LYS A 408 -12.39 -4.36 -0.71
N ALA A 409 -11.88 -5.17 0.22
CA ALA A 409 -12.62 -5.49 1.44
C ALA A 409 -12.83 -4.25 2.34
N GLU A 410 -11.84 -3.36 2.42
CA GLU A 410 -11.94 -2.08 3.13
C GLU A 410 -12.94 -1.12 2.44
N GLU A 411 -12.94 -1.07 1.12
CA GLU A 411 -13.89 -0.30 0.31
C GLU A 411 -15.32 -0.81 0.49
N ASP A 412 -15.53 -2.13 0.51
CA ASP A 412 -16.83 -2.75 0.75
C ASP A 412 -17.33 -2.49 2.19
N ALA A 413 -16.43 -2.52 3.18
CA ALA A 413 -16.74 -2.16 4.57
C ALA A 413 -17.13 -0.68 4.69
N LEU A 414 -16.34 0.22 4.09
CA LEU A 414 -16.62 1.66 4.06
C LEU A 414 -17.94 1.96 3.34
N LYS A 415 -18.22 1.27 2.23
CA LYS A 415 -19.50 1.38 1.53
C LYS A 415 -20.66 0.95 2.43
N GLY A 416 -20.52 -0.15 3.17
CA GLY A 416 -21.51 -0.62 4.14
C GLY A 416 -21.82 0.42 5.23
N GLU A 417 -20.79 1.07 5.77
CA GLU A 417 -20.93 2.14 6.78
C GLU A 417 -21.58 3.41 6.21
N LEU A 418 -21.19 3.83 5.00
CA LEU A 418 -21.67 5.06 4.38
C LEU A 418 -23.06 4.93 3.77
N LYS A 419 -23.49 3.71 3.44
CA LYS A 419 -24.78 3.42 2.83
C LYS A 419 -25.96 4.03 3.59
N ALA A 420 -25.90 3.98 4.92
CA ALA A 420 -26.97 4.48 5.79
C ALA A 420 -27.17 6.00 5.68
N VAL A 421 -26.15 6.76 5.26
CA VAL A 421 -26.17 8.23 5.20
C VAL A 421 -26.30 8.71 3.75
N TYR A 422 -25.59 8.08 2.82
CA TYR A 422 -25.44 8.56 1.44
C TYR A 422 -26.19 7.71 0.41
N GLY A 423 -26.90 6.65 0.83
CA GLY A 423 -27.68 5.77 -0.06
C GLY A 423 -26.85 4.69 -0.76
N ASP A 424 -27.42 4.01 -1.77
CA ASP A 424 -26.74 2.91 -2.49
C ASP A 424 -25.58 3.39 -3.40
N ASN A 425 -25.66 4.62 -3.92
CA ASN A 425 -24.71 5.19 -4.89
C ASN A 425 -23.60 6.02 -4.21
N VAL A 426 -22.95 5.46 -3.19
CA VAL A 426 -21.82 6.12 -2.52
C VAL A 426 -20.59 6.13 -3.42
N ASP A 427 -20.00 7.31 -3.62
CA ASP A 427 -18.68 7.47 -4.22
C ASP A 427 -17.59 7.11 -3.21
N VAL A 428 -17.32 5.81 -3.08
CA VAL A 428 -16.34 5.26 -2.12
C VAL A 428 -14.93 5.79 -2.40
N ALA A 429 -14.57 5.99 -3.67
CA ALA A 429 -13.25 6.49 -4.05
C ALA A 429 -12.99 7.88 -3.46
N ARG A 430 -14.00 8.77 -3.49
CA ARG A 430 -13.91 10.09 -2.85
C ARG A 430 -13.70 10.01 -1.34
N PHE A 431 -14.44 9.14 -0.64
CA PHE A 431 -14.33 9.01 0.82
C PHE A 431 -13.06 8.29 1.27
N GLN A 432 -12.50 7.42 0.42
CA GLN A 432 -11.20 6.79 0.66
C GLN A 432 -10.05 7.80 0.48
N ALA A 433 -10.13 8.63 -0.57
CA ALA A 433 -9.19 9.71 -0.83
C ALA A 433 -9.25 10.84 0.22
N GLN A 434 -10.46 11.19 0.64
CA GLN A 434 -10.73 12.26 1.58
C GLN A 434 -11.65 11.71 2.68
N PRO A 435 -11.08 11.03 3.70
CA PRO A 435 -11.84 10.55 4.84
C PRO A 435 -12.60 11.69 5.52
N ARG A 436 -13.78 11.36 6.04
CA ARG A 436 -14.63 12.32 6.74
C ARG A 436 -13.92 12.86 7.98
N THR A 437 -13.90 14.18 8.13
CA THR A 437 -13.44 14.83 9.37
C THR A 437 -14.34 14.44 10.54
N PRO A 438 -13.86 14.52 11.80
CA PRO A 438 -14.71 14.28 12.96
C PRO A 438 -16.00 15.13 12.94
N ALA A 439 -15.90 16.41 12.57
CA ALA A 439 -17.05 17.30 12.39
C ALA A 439 -18.06 16.76 11.35
N GLN A 440 -17.59 16.25 10.22
CA GLN A 440 -18.47 15.68 9.20
C GLN A 440 -19.12 14.36 9.67
N GLN A 441 -18.37 13.50 10.37
CA GLN A 441 -18.91 12.26 10.92
C GLN A 441 -20.03 12.52 11.95
N ILE A 442 -19.92 13.59 12.73
CA ILE A 442 -20.96 14.02 13.68
C ILE A 442 -22.22 14.45 12.93
N VAL A 443 -22.09 15.30 11.91
CA VAL A 443 -23.23 15.76 11.11
C VAL A 443 -23.92 14.58 10.42
N ASP A 444 -23.14 13.69 9.82
CA ASP A 444 -23.63 12.47 9.16
C ASP A 444 -24.39 11.58 10.14
N ARG A 445 -23.86 11.40 11.36
CA ARG A 445 -24.49 10.57 12.38
C ARG A 445 -25.80 11.18 12.87
N LEU A 446 -25.86 12.50 13.05
CA LEU A 446 -27.10 13.19 13.40
C LEU A 446 -28.18 13.00 12.31
N LYS A 447 -27.81 13.10 11.03
CA LYS A 447 -28.72 12.84 9.90
C LYS A 447 -29.20 11.38 9.89
N GLU A 448 -28.31 10.42 10.09
CA GLU A 448 -28.68 8.98 10.21
C GLU A 448 -29.67 8.76 11.35
N LEU A 449 -29.42 9.36 12.52
CA LEU A 449 -30.25 9.18 13.71
C LEU A 449 -31.64 9.80 13.55
N GLU A 450 -31.76 10.93 12.87
CA GLU A 450 -33.05 11.52 12.51
C GLU A 450 -33.85 10.57 11.61
N ALA A 451 -33.22 9.96 10.60
CA ALA A 451 -33.86 8.98 9.73
C ALA A 451 -34.27 7.69 10.48
N ARG A 452 -33.42 7.22 11.40
CA ARG A 452 -33.66 6.01 12.21
C ARG A 452 -34.58 6.23 13.40
N SER A 453 -34.97 7.47 13.70
CA SER A 453 -35.87 7.78 14.81
C SER A 453 -37.23 7.09 14.69
N ALA A 454 -37.70 6.86 13.46
CA ALA A 454 -38.92 6.10 13.18
C ALA A 454 -38.75 4.59 13.43
N GLU A 455 -37.58 4.03 13.10
CA GLU A 455 -37.24 2.63 13.38
C GLU A 455 -37.23 2.36 14.88
N PHE A 456 -36.59 3.21 15.68
CA PHE A 456 -36.57 3.07 17.13
C PHE A 456 -37.97 3.16 17.76
N LYS A 457 -38.85 4.00 17.21
CA LYS A 457 -40.26 4.05 17.65
C LYS A 457 -40.98 2.74 17.32
N ALA A 458 -40.79 2.20 16.12
CA ALA A 458 -41.37 0.91 15.74
C ALA A 458 -40.83 -0.25 16.59
N GLU A 459 -39.53 -0.29 16.88
CA GLU A 459 -38.93 -1.30 17.78
C GLU A 459 -39.47 -1.20 19.21
N LEU A 460 -39.68 0.02 19.73
CA LEU A 460 -40.27 0.24 21.05
C LEU A 460 -41.72 -0.24 21.13
N GLU A 461 -42.49 -0.04 20.06
CA GLU A 461 -43.88 -0.48 19.97
C GLU A 461 -43.99 -2.00 19.79
N ALA A 462 -43.06 -2.61 19.05
CA ALA A 462 -43.00 -4.05 18.80
C ALA A 462 -42.39 -4.87 19.96
N ALA A 463 -41.76 -4.23 20.95
CA ALA A 463 -41.11 -4.94 22.05
C ALA A 463 -42.11 -5.69 22.96
N ASP A 464 -41.92 -7.01 23.06
CA ASP A 464 -42.84 -7.95 23.72
C ASP A 464 -42.92 -7.82 25.26
N ASN A 465 -41.92 -7.21 25.90
CA ASN A 465 -41.87 -7.10 27.36
C ASN A 465 -41.26 -5.77 27.84
N ALA A 466 -41.48 -5.45 29.12
CA ALA A 466 -41.04 -4.20 29.73
C ALA A 466 -39.50 -4.03 29.74
N TYR A 467 -38.75 -5.13 29.80
CA TYR A 467 -37.28 -5.11 29.75
C TYR A 467 -36.77 -4.71 28.37
N LEU A 468 -37.29 -5.31 27.30
CA LEU A 468 -36.91 -4.98 25.93
C LEU A 468 -37.27 -3.51 25.60
N LYS A 469 -38.42 -3.03 26.06
CA LYS A 469 -38.78 -1.60 25.95
C LYS A 469 -37.75 -0.70 26.62
N TYR A 470 -37.30 -1.06 27.84
CA TYR A 470 -36.25 -0.32 28.54
C TYR A 470 -34.93 -0.33 27.76
N ALA A 471 -34.48 -1.52 27.34
CA ALA A 471 -33.22 -1.72 26.62
C ALA A 471 -33.16 -0.94 25.30
N VAL A 472 -34.22 -1.00 24.49
CA VAL A 472 -34.31 -0.23 23.23
C VAL A 472 -34.29 1.28 23.51
N SER A 473 -35.03 1.77 24.52
CA SER A 473 -35.05 3.20 24.83
C SER A 473 -33.68 3.71 25.31
N LYS A 474 -32.95 2.91 26.11
CA LYS A 474 -31.63 3.28 26.61
C LYS A 474 -30.57 3.19 25.51
N LYS A 475 -30.66 2.19 24.63
CA LYS A 475 -29.83 2.10 23.43
C LYS A 475 -30.05 3.32 22.53
N GLN A 476 -31.30 3.74 22.30
CA GLN A 476 -31.59 4.94 21.52
C GLN A 476 -30.93 6.17 22.16
N LYS A 477 -31.13 6.41 23.47
CA LYS A 477 -30.51 7.56 24.18
C LYS A 477 -28.98 7.58 24.04
N LEU A 478 -28.33 6.43 24.20
CA LEU A 478 -26.89 6.31 24.08
C LEU A 478 -26.41 6.64 22.66
N VAL A 479 -27.05 6.05 21.65
CA VAL A 479 -26.65 6.19 20.25
C VAL A 479 -26.97 7.58 19.70
N THR A 480 -28.01 8.25 20.21
CA THR A 480 -28.38 9.61 19.81
C THR A 480 -27.43 10.71 20.31
N ASP A 481 -26.62 10.40 21.32
CA ASP A 481 -25.65 11.34 21.85
C ASP A 481 -24.38 11.34 20.98
N PRO A 482 -24.09 12.45 20.26
CA PRO A 482 -22.95 12.51 19.35
C PRO A 482 -21.61 12.38 20.08
N THR A 483 -21.56 12.66 21.38
CA THR A 483 -20.32 12.50 22.18
C THR A 483 -19.90 11.05 22.32
N ASN A 484 -20.81 10.08 22.11
CA ASN A 484 -20.51 8.65 22.23
C ASN A 484 -19.98 8.04 20.93
N ILE A 485 -19.73 8.84 19.89
CA ILE A 485 -19.02 8.40 18.69
C ILE A 485 -17.57 8.09 19.08
N ALA A 486 -17.13 6.87 18.82
CA ALA A 486 -15.75 6.44 19.04
C ALA A 486 -14.87 6.94 17.88
N PHE A 487 -13.91 7.79 18.21
CA PHE A 487 -12.86 8.21 17.27
C PHE A 487 -11.55 7.56 17.70
N ASP A 488 -10.99 6.69 16.86
CA ASP A 488 -9.75 5.98 17.16
C ASP A 488 -8.58 6.95 17.40
N GLU A 489 -8.55 8.06 16.65
CA GLU A 489 -7.56 9.14 16.83
C GLU A 489 -7.63 9.83 18.19
N VAL A 490 -8.77 9.77 18.88
CA VAL A 490 -8.94 10.30 20.24
C VAL A 490 -8.64 9.22 21.28
N LEU A 491 -9.12 7.99 21.04
CA LEU A 491 -8.91 6.86 21.94
C LEU A 491 -7.45 6.42 22.01
N TYR A 492 -6.80 6.33 20.84
CA TYR A 492 -5.46 5.78 20.65
C TYR A 492 -4.66 6.69 19.69
N PRO A 493 -4.28 7.91 20.11
CA PRO A 493 -3.58 8.86 19.23
C PRO A 493 -2.27 8.29 18.65
N GLY A 494 -1.47 7.60 19.48
CA GLY A 494 -0.23 6.96 19.03
C GLY A 494 -0.45 5.87 17.99
N LEU A 495 -1.59 5.17 17.99
CA LEU A 495 -1.89 4.17 16.96
C LEU A 495 -2.10 4.83 15.58
N VAL A 496 -2.80 5.96 15.54
CA VAL A 496 -3.05 6.68 14.28
C VAL A 496 -1.78 7.34 13.76
N GLU A 497 -0.94 7.87 14.65
CA GLU A 497 0.38 8.38 14.32
C GLU A 497 1.27 7.28 13.72
N GLU A 498 1.34 6.11 14.37
CA GLU A 498 2.12 4.97 13.86
C GLU A 498 1.61 4.42 12.53
N LEU A 499 0.29 4.40 12.30
CA LEU A 499 -0.28 4.03 11.00
C LEU A 499 0.16 5.00 9.90
N MET A 500 0.17 6.30 10.20
CA MET A 500 0.66 7.33 9.28
C MET A 500 2.16 7.19 9.03
N ASP A 501 2.95 6.93 10.07
CA ASP A 501 4.40 6.77 9.98
C ASP A 501 4.80 5.53 9.16
N ILE A 502 4.04 4.43 9.26
CA ILE A 502 4.25 3.24 8.41
C ILE A 502 4.13 3.64 6.94
N GLU A 503 3.03 4.27 6.55
CA GLU A 503 2.79 4.72 5.17
C GLU A 503 3.84 5.74 4.70
N LEU A 504 4.22 6.71 5.55
CA LEU A 504 5.29 7.66 5.24
C LEU A 504 6.65 6.99 5.08
N SER A 505 6.93 5.93 5.86
CA SER A 505 8.16 5.16 5.74
C SER A 505 8.23 4.38 4.42
N GLU A 506 7.10 3.86 3.93
CA GLU A 506 7.03 3.23 2.61
C GLU A 506 7.31 4.25 1.50
N LEU A 507 6.72 5.45 1.59
CA LEU A 507 6.99 6.52 0.62
C LEU A 507 8.43 7.00 0.67
N LYS A 508 9.05 7.02 1.85
CA LYS A 508 10.48 7.32 1.99
C LYS A 508 11.34 6.24 1.35
N GLN A 509 10.99 4.96 1.49
CA GLN A 509 11.71 3.87 0.82
C GLN A 509 11.58 3.98 -0.71
N GLU A 510 10.40 4.32 -1.23
CA GLU A 510 10.23 4.58 -2.68
C GLU A 510 11.03 5.79 -3.15
N GLU A 511 11.08 6.87 -2.36
CA GLU A 511 11.91 8.03 -2.69
C GLU A 511 13.40 7.70 -2.68
N MET A 512 13.88 6.92 -1.71
CA MET A 512 15.29 6.49 -1.68
C MET A 512 15.67 5.66 -2.92
N LYS A 513 14.76 4.84 -3.46
CA LYS A 513 15.00 4.15 -4.74
C LYS A 513 15.17 5.13 -5.90
N ILE A 514 14.46 6.26 -5.88
CA ILE A 514 14.64 7.32 -6.87
C ILE A 514 16.00 7.99 -6.66
N ASP A 515 16.36 8.32 -5.42
CA ASP A 515 17.67 8.90 -5.10
C ASP A 515 18.83 8.00 -5.59
N ASP A 516 18.75 6.69 -5.31
CA ASP A 516 19.73 5.69 -5.76
C ASP A 516 19.79 5.58 -7.29
N ALA A 517 18.64 5.69 -7.97
CA ALA A 517 18.57 5.65 -9.42
C ALA A 517 19.09 6.93 -10.09
N GLU A 518 18.98 8.08 -9.43
CA GLU A 518 19.46 9.38 -9.89
C GLU A 518 20.97 9.59 -9.60
N GLU A 519 21.58 8.80 -8.70
CA GLU A 519 22.98 8.99 -8.25
C GLU A 519 23.99 9.00 -9.41
N GLU A 520 23.91 8.02 -10.31
CA GLU A 520 24.87 7.82 -11.41
C GLU A 520 24.22 8.06 -12.79
N GLU A 521 23.03 8.66 -12.82
CA GLU A 521 22.22 8.79 -14.04
C GLU A 521 22.89 9.67 -15.09
N LEU A 522 23.54 10.77 -14.68
CA LEU A 522 24.14 11.73 -15.61
C LEU A 522 25.23 11.07 -16.47
N TRP A 523 26.07 10.24 -15.86
CA TRP A 523 27.10 9.50 -16.58
C TRP A 523 26.50 8.53 -17.60
N SER A 524 25.55 7.70 -17.17
CA SER A 524 24.93 6.70 -18.04
C SER A 524 24.11 7.33 -19.19
N LEU A 525 23.34 8.38 -18.92
CA LEU A 525 22.57 9.11 -19.93
C LEU A 525 23.48 9.86 -20.90
N THR A 526 24.59 10.44 -20.45
CA THR A 526 25.53 11.13 -21.35
C THR A 526 26.19 10.15 -22.31
N LEU A 527 26.62 8.97 -21.83
CA LEU A 527 27.18 7.93 -22.70
C LEU A 527 26.15 7.44 -23.73
N ALA A 528 24.90 7.22 -23.30
CA ALA A 528 23.81 6.83 -24.22
C ALA A 528 23.55 7.90 -25.29
N ALA A 529 23.44 9.18 -24.89
CA ALA A 529 23.22 10.29 -25.81
C ALA A 529 24.37 10.45 -26.82
N GLN A 530 25.61 10.36 -26.34
CA GLN A 530 26.82 10.45 -27.16
C GLN A 530 26.87 9.34 -28.19
N PHE A 531 26.72 8.08 -27.77
CA PHE A 531 26.78 6.93 -28.67
C PHE A 531 25.62 6.96 -29.68
N ARG A 532 24.41 7.31 -29.23
CA ARG A 532 23.24 7.47 -30.11
C ARG A 532 23.48 8.51 -31.21
N HIS A 533 24.06 9.65 -30.87
CA HIS A 533 24.39 10.68 -31.85
C HIS A 533 25.47 10.20 -32.84
N ILE A 534 26.52 9.53 -32.35
CA ILE A 534 27.56 8.95 -33.20
C ILE A 534 26.94 7.92 -34.15
N GLN A 535 26.19 6.94 -33.65
CA GLN A 535 25.56 5.89 -34.46
C GLN A 535 24.63 6.44 -35.55
N LYS A 536 23.91 7.53 -35.26
CA LYS A 536 22.98 8.16 -36.20
C LYS A 536 23.68 8.85 -37.38
N HIS A 537 24.85 9.43 -37.15
CA HIS A 537 25.49 10.37 -38.09
C HIS A 537 26.83 9.88 -38.66
N PHE A 538 27.50 8.93 -38.00
CA PHE A 538 28.80 8.41 -38.42
C PHE A 538 28.69 7.70 -39.77
N GLY A 539 29.63 7.99 -40.69
CA GLY A 539 29.60 7.48 -42.07
C GLY A 539 28.59 8.18 -43.00
N VAL A 540 27.78 9.11 -42.50
CA VAL A 540 26.77 9.84 -43.29
C VAL A 540 27.12 11.33 -43.39
N ASP A 541 27.12 12.03 -42.25
CA ASP A 541 27.22 13.49 -42.18
C ASP A 541 27.91 14.01 -40.91
N LEU A 542 28.40 13.14 -40.02
CA LEU A 542 29.07 13.56 -38.79
C LEU A 542 30.41 14.29 -39.07
N PRO A 543 30.57 15.56 -38.68
CA PRO A 543 31.85 16.23 -38.79
C PRO A 543 32.84 15.70 -37.74
N HIS A 544 34.10 15.50 -38.13
CA HIS A 544 35.18 15.07 -37.22
C HIS A 544 35.36 16.04 -36.03
N SER A 545 35.06 17.33 -36.19
CA SER A 545 35.09 18.30 -35.09
C SER A 545 34.04 18.00 -34.01
N VAL A 546 32.87 17.48 -34.39
CA VAL A 546 31.82 17.07 -33.45
C VAL A 546 32.23 15.79 -32.74
N LEU A 547 32.85 14.84 -33.46
CA LEU A 547 33.40 13.62 -32.87
C LEU A 547 34.50 13.95 -31.83
N ALA A 548 35.45 14.83 -32.17
CA ALA A 548 36.50 15.27 -31.26
C ALA A 548 35.97 16.08 -30.07
N TYR A 549 34.84 16.76 -30.21
CA TYR A 549 34.18 17.44 -29.09
C TYR A 549 33.47 16.45 -28.15
N MET A 550 32.76 15.46 -28.70
CA MET A 550 32.05 14.44 -27.93
C MET A 550 33.01 13.49 -27.21
N ASP A 551 34.06 13.04 -27.90
CA ASP A 551 35.07 12.15 -27.37
C ASP A 551 36.51 12.62 -27.66
N PRO A 552 36.99 13.65 -26.95
CA PRO A 552 38.33 14.18 -27.16
C PRO A 552 39.43 13.21 -26.74
N VAL A 553 39.15 12.28 -25.82
CA VAL A 553 40.15 11.34 -25.32
C VAL A 553 40.33 10.19 -26.30
N LEU A 554 39.26 9.70 -26.93
CA LEU A 554 39.36 8.74 -28.02
C LEU A 554 40.17 9.31 -29.19
N VAL A 555 39.85 10.53 -29.64
CA VAL A 555 40.60 11.18 -30.74
C VAL A 555 42.07 11.35 -30.36
N LYS A 556 42.37 11.78 -29.12
CA LYS A 556 43.76 11.86 -28.64
C LYS A 556 44.51 10.52 -28.70
N LYS A 557 43.84 9.39 -28.42
CA LYS A 557 44.47 8.06 -28.47
C LYS A 557 44.70 7.59 -29.91
N ILE A 558 43.75 7.82 -30.80
CA ILE A 558 43.89 7.52 -32.24
C ILE A 558 45.00 8.38 -32.87
N ASP A 559 45.04 9.68 -32.54
CA ASP A 559 46.09 10.59 -33.00
C ASP A 559 47.47 10.17 -32.46
N TRP A 560 47.52 9.61 -31.25
CA TRP A 560 48.75 9.08 -30.66
C TRP A 560 49.28 7.88 -31.44
N GLU A 561 48.42 6.92 -31.80
CA GLU A 561 48.80 5.77 -32.64
C GLU A 561 49.40 6.24 -33.97
N THR A 562 48.71 7.17 -34.65
CA THR A 562 49.19 7.75 -35.92
C THR A 562 50.50 8.52 -35.75
N THR A 563 50.64 9.29 -34.66
CA THR A 563 51.87 10.06 -34.38
C THR A 563 53.07 9.15 -34.17
N ASN A 564 52.84 7.93 -33.68
CA ASN A 564 53.87 6.98 -33.32
C ASN A 564 54.13 5.92 -34.40
N GLY A 565 53.55 6.07 -35.60
CA GLY A 565 53.74 5.13 -36.71
C GLY A 565 53.04 3.79 -36.49
N LEU A 566 51.92 3.80 -35.77
CA LEU A 566 51.08 2.65 -35.44
C LEU A 566 49.66 2.82 -36.01
N GLU A 567 49.51 3.56 -37.10
CA GLU A 567 48.22 3.83 -37.74
C GLU A 567 47.51 2.59 -38.29
N ASP A 568 48.23 1.48 -38.48
CA ASP A 568 47.77 0.17 -38.97
C ASP A 568 47.84 -0.91 -37.88
N TRP A 569 47.82 -0.51 -36.60
CA TRP A 569 47.97 -1.44 -35.48
C TRP A 569 46.82 -2.45 -35.39
N ASP A 570 45.59 -2.04 -35.67
CA ASP A 570 44.43 -2.95 -35.72
C ASP A 570 44.59 -4.02 -36.82
N ILE A 571 45.10 -3.63 -37.99
CA ILE A 571 45.43 -4.54 -39.11
C ILE A 571 46.54 -5.50 -38.68
N THR A 572 47.59 -5.00 -38.03
CA THR A 572 48.70 -5.83 -37.54
C THR A 572 48.21 -6.90 -36.56
N LEU A 573 47.31 -6.54 -35.63
CA LEU A 573 46.72 -7.48 -34.68
C LEU A 573 45.84 -8.53 -35.38
N GLU A 574 45.06 -8.13 -36.39
CA GLU A 574 44.24 -9.03 -37.20
C GLU A 574 45.09 -10.00 -38.03
N ASP A 575 46.15 -9.52 -38.68
CA ASP A 575 47.10 -10.33 -39.46
C ASP A 575 47.82 -11.37 -38.59
N MET A 576 48.07 -11.05 -37.32
CA MET A 576 48.65 -11.96 -36.33
C MET A 576 47.62 -12.95 -35.75
N GLY A 577 46.33 -12.80 -36.06
CA GLY A 577 45.25 -13.58 -35.46
C GLY A 577 45.08 -13.32 -33.96
N ALA A 578 45.52 -12.16 -33.46
CA ALA A 578 45.58 -11.82 -32.05
C ALA A 578 44.27 -11.19 -31.56
N GLU A 579 43.14 -11.89 -31.71
CA GLU A 579 41.79 -11.39 -31.39
C GLU A 579 41.66 -10.86 -29.95
N TYR A 580 42.23 -11.55 -28.97
CA TYR A 580 42.24 -11.07 -27.58
C TYR A 580 42.96 -9.73 -27.42
N ALA A 581 44.08 -9.54 -28.12
CA ALA A 581 44.83 -8.29 -28.08
C ALA A 581 44.09 -7.17 -28.82
N ARG A 582 43.35 -7.50 -29.89
CA ARG A 582 42.47 -6.56 -30.61
C ARG A 582 41.31 -6.09 -29.72
N GLU A 583 40.65 -7.01 -29.02
CA GLU A 583 39.62 -6.67 -28.04
C GLU A 583 40.19 -5.81 -26.91
N GLN A 584 41.36 -6.18 -26.37
CA GLN A 584 42.03 -5.39 -25.35
C GLN A 584 42.38 -3.98 -25.84
N TRP A 585 42.87 -3.84 -27.06
CA TRP A 585 43.18 -2.55 -27.68
C TRP A 585 41.92 -1.66 -27.78
N GLY A 586 40.80 -2.20 -28.29
CA GLY A 586 39.54 -1.47 -28.35
C GLY A 586 39.02 -1.06 -26.96
N MET A 587 39.07 -1.97 -26.00
CA MET A 587 38.66 -1.71 -24.61
C MET A 587 39.55 -0.65 -23.94
N GLU A 588 40.86 -0.71 -24.14
CA GLU A 588 41.78 0.28 -23.59
C GLU A 588 41.64 1.64 -24.27
N ASN A 589 41.29 1.70 -25.56
CA ASN A 589 40.98 2.96 -26.22
C ASN A 589 39.71 3.61 -25.63
N LEU A 590 38.68 2.82 -25.33
CA LEU A 590 37.41 3.31 -24.74
C LEU A 590 37.38 3.29 -23.21
N SER A 591 38.43 2.85 -22.52
CA SER A 591 38.45 2.68 -21.04
C SER A 591 38.13 3.96 -20.26
N HIS A 592 38.40 5.12 -20.86
CA HIS A 592 38.15 6.42 -20.28
C HIS A 592 36.65 6.76 -20.12
N HIS A 593 35.74 6.02 -20.78
CA HIS A 593 34.30 6.14 -20.56
C HIS A 593 33.89 5.81 -19.13
N PHE A 594 34.62 4.92 -18.45
CA PHE A 594 34.36 4.58 -17.04
C PHE A 594 35.09 5.50 -16.04
N LEU A 595 36.03 6.34 -16.52
CA LEU A 595 36.85 7.20 -15.67
C LEU A 595 36.03 8.16 -14.79
N PRO A 596 34.97 8.83 -15.29
CA PRO A 596 34.13 9.68 -14.44
C PRO A 596 33.49 8.91 -13.28
N LEU A 597 32.94 7.72 -13.57
CA LEU A 597 32.28 6.87 -12.59
C LEU A 597 33.23 6.39 -11.49
N ILE A 598 34.39 5.85 -11.87
CA ILE A 598 35.35 5.34 -10.88
C ILE A 598 35.93 6.47 -10.03
N ARG A 599 36.11 7.68 -10.59
CA ARG A 599 36.55 8.86 -9.81
C ARG A 599 35.50 9.29 -8.80
N TYR A 600 34.23 9.30 -9.20
CA TYR A 600 33.11 9.59 -8.31
C TYR A 600 33.04 8.57 -7.16
N ARG A 601 33.03 7.27 -7.47
CA ARG A 601 32.99 6.19 -6.48
C ARG A 601 34.21 6.19 -5.55
N ARG A 602 35.40 6.50 -6.08
CA ARG A 602 36.62 6.68 -5.28
C ARG A 602 36.50 7.81 -4.28
N GLU A 603 35.90 8.95 -4.66
CA GLU A 603 35.68 10.06 -3.73
C GLU A 603 34.62 9.72 -2.67
N LYS A 604 33.52 9.07 -3.07
CA LYS A 604 32.48 8.57 -2.17
C LYS A 604 33.08 7.60 -1.13
N ALA A 605 33.83 6.60 -1.59
CA ALA A 605 34.49 5.62 -0.72
C ALA A 605 35.54 6.27 0.20
N ARG A 606 36.32 7.25 -0.29
CA ARG A 606 37.25 8.02 0.55
C ARG A 606 36.55 8.75 1.71
N LYS A 607 35.33 9.26 1.49
CA LYS A 607 34.53 9.92 2.54
C LYS A 607 33.90 8.92 3.52
N GLN A 608 33.59 7.70 3.09
CA GLN A 608 32.87 6.70 3.88
C GLN A 608 33.79 5.70 4.61
N HIS A 609 34.78 5.15 3.91
CA HIS A 609 35.59 4.00 4.35
C HIS A 609 37.11 4.23 4.19
N GLY A 610 37.53 5.34 3.59
CA GLY A 610 38.95 5.75 3.48
C GLY A 610 39.72 5.13 2.30
N SER A 611 39.27 4.00 1.75
CA SER A 611 39.85 3.34 0.57
C SER A 611 38.78 2.97 -0.46
N PHE A 612 39.22 2.69 -1.70
CA PHE A 612 38.36 2.21 -2.78
C PHE A 612 38.85 0.83 -3.23
N ASP A 613 38.04 -0.21 -3.03
CA ASP A 613 38.47 -1.61 -3.16
C ASP A 613 39.07 -1.95 -4.53
N ALA A 614 38.58 -1.36 -5.61
CA ALA A 614 39.08 -1.62 -6.96
C ALA A 614 40.53 -1.11 -7.19
N GLU A 615 41.06 -0.27 -6.31
CA GLU A 615 42.45 0.21 -6.34
C GLU A 615 43.39 -0.59 -5.43
N MET A 616 42.81 -1.49 -4.64
CA MET A 616 43.57 -2.35 -3.76
C MET A 616 44.08 -3.53 -4.58
N VAL A 617 45.40 -3.70 -4.63
CA VAL A 617 45.98 -4.98 -5.07
C VAL A 617 45.64 -6.00 -3.99
N SER A 618 44.82 -6.99 -4.33
CA SER A 618 44.42 -8.05 -3.41
C SER A 618 45.67 -8.77 -2.86
N GLY A 619 45.91 -8.68 -1.54
CA GLY A 619 47.00 -9.42 -0.87
C GLY A 619 47.80 -8.70 0.23
N ARG A 620 47.35 -7.56 0.78
CA ARG A 620 48.04 -6.91 1.93
C ARG A 620 47.42 -7.13 3.31
N ASP A 621 46.24 -7.75 3.40
CA ASP A 621 45.58 -8.06 4.68
C ASP A 621 45.01 -9.50 4.72
N ALA A 622 45.81 -10.49 4.31
CA ALA A 622 45.56 -11.91 4.57
C ALA A 622 46.72 -12.54 5.35
#